data_AF-A0A820GCF7-F1
#
_entry.id   AF-A0A820GCF7-F1
#
_cell.length_a   1.000
_cell.length_b   1.000
_cell.length_c   1.000
_cell.angle_alpha   90.00
_cell.angle_beta   90.00
_cell.angle_gamma   90.00
#
_symmetry.space_group_name_H-M   'P 1'
#
loop_
_entity.id
_entity.type
_entity.pdbx_description
1 polymer ?
#
loop_
_entity_poly.entity_id
_entity_poly.type
_entity_poly.pdbx_seq_one_letter_code
_entity_poly.pdbx_strand_id
1 'polypeptide(L)'
;QTIKQSNDPNQTQQSSQYKYRSKSTFYFIINYLFQSKFNLILIDSHVLRHLFIHQLSFDQLEKQLITFAIHDESVERLIESLQDVKFSIKISTDHIFIEYENKTVHLAILHKYNSYYLIHKNTLLLSNDIHLSYGDKVRAVEHMESELHEYLFYYPRNVSHFLWLYKTSEFLYCNRELADKMENEFHLRQNITQLQLSITPMKNVAYALDKLEKHYWLAGGALLGWYRHCGLIPFTEDADFGLYAEEYDESIRNYFLGNPVTYLYSALGLVSNLLVLF
;
A
#
# COMPACT_ATOMS: atom_id res chain seq x y z
N GLN A 1 28.07 68.52 25.41
CA GLN A 1 27.93 67.06 25.26
C GLN A 1 26.49 66.76 24.86
N THR A 2 26.31 66.64 23.53
CA THR A 2 25.34 65.89 22.70
C THR A 2 24.23 65.12 23.46
N ILE A 3 22.95 65.52 23.41
CA ILE A 3 21.87 65.36 22.40
C ILE A 3 21.37 63.91 22.17
N LYS A 4 20.05 63.80 22.37
CA LYS A 4 19.03 62.73 22.24
C LYS A 4 19.03 61.83 20.98
N GLN A 5 18.20 60.76 21.11
CA GLN A 5 17.38 59.98 20.15
C GLN A 5 17.88 58.54 19.92
N SER A 6 17.24 57.52 20.52
CA SER A 6 15.98 56.83 20.14
C SER A 6 16.13 55.91 18.93
N ASN A 7 15.96 54.59 19.12
CA ASN A 7 15.03 53.71 18.39
C ASN A 7 15.18 52.25 18.86
N ASP A 8 14.06 51.69 19.32
CA ASP A 8 13.69 50.26 19.36
C ASP A 8 13.21 49.84 17.94
N PRO A 9 12.76 48.60 17.60
CA PRO A 9 12.99 47.23 18.10
C PRO A 9 13.28 46.20 16.96
N ASN A 10 13.52 44.93 17.31
CA ASN A 10 13.33 43.70 16.50
C ASN A 10 14.22 43.39 15.27
N GLN A 11 14.42 42.07 15.08
CA GLN A 11 14.93 41.34 13.90
C GLN A 11 16.44 41.03 13.84
N THR A 12 16.82 39.84 14.34
CA THR A 12 17.65 38.92 13.53
C THR A 12 17.44 37.46 13.96
N GLN A 13 16.21 36.96 13.83
CA GLN A 13 15.98 35.56 13.47
C GLN A 13 16.15 35.47 11.96
N GLN A 14 17.33 35.08 11.48
CA GLN A 14 17.55 34.53 10.12
C GLN A 14 19.05 34.30 9.92
N SER A 15 19.46 33.03 9.86
CA SER A 15 20.57 32.52 9.01
C SER A 15 21.12 31.17 9.52
N SER A 16 20.24 30.20 9.75
CA SER A 16 20.59 28.77 9.59
C SER A 16 19.98 28.26 8.28
N GLN A 17 20.26 28.98 7.19
CA GLN A 17 19.92 28.54 5.84
C GLN A 17 20.86 27.39 5.44
N TYR A 18 20.34 26.17 5.58
CA TYR A 18 20.57 25.01 4.74
C TYR A 18 21.79 25.07 3.82
N LYS A 19 22.92 24.64 4.36
CA LYS A 19 24.15 24.42 3.60
C LYS A 19 24.17 22.98 3.04
N TYR A 20 23.19 22.64 2.20
CA TYR A 20 23.24 21.43 1.38
C TYR A 20 23.64 21.82 -0.04
N ARG A 21 24.94 21.75 -0.33
CA ARG A 21 25.44 21.91 -1.69
C ARG A 21 26.35 20.75 -2.06
N SER A 22 25.80 19.91 -2.95
CA SER A 22 26.47 19.08 -3.97
C SER A 22 27.16 17.79 -3.50
N LYS A 23 26.61 16.65 -3.98
CA LYS A 23 27.22 15.36 -4.36
C LYS A 23 26.33 14.21 -3.84
N SER A 24 25.35 13.68 -4.56
CA SER A 24 25.24 13.43 -6.00
C SER A 24 23.93 13.96 -6.60
N THR A 25 23.82 13.86 -7.92
CA THR A 25 22.66 14.09 -8.79
C THR A 25 21.46 13.24 -8.37
N PHE A 26 20.77 13.61 -7.29
CA PHE A 26 19.62 12.89 -6.72
C PHE A 26 18.33 12.99 -7.57
N TYR A 27 18.45 13.15 -8.89
CA TYR A 27 17.40 13.42 -9.86
C TYR A 27 16.66 14.74 -9.59
N PHE A 28 16.90 15.70 -10.48
CA PHE A 28 16.24 17.01 -10.46
C PHE A 28 14.71 16.91 -10.27
N ILE A 29 14.07 15.86 -10.81
CA ILE A 29 12.65 15.53 -10.59
C ILE A 29 12.34 15.30 -9.10
N ILE A 30 13.08 14.41 -8.44
CA ILE A 30 12.80 14.02 -7.05
C ILE A 30 13.03 15.22 -6.11
N ASN A 31 14.12 15.97 -6.32
CA ASN A 31 14.37 17.20 -5.57
C ASN A 31 13.27 18.23 -5.75
N TYR A 32 12.78 18.41 -6.98
CA TYR A 32 11.65 19.30 -7.25
C TYR A 32 10.41 18.85 -6.48
N LEU A 33 10.05 17.56 -6.54
CA LEU A 33 8.89 17.01 -5.85
C LEU A 33 8.98 17.16 -4.32
N PHE A 34 10.17 17.02 -3.74
CA PHE A 34 10.38 17.18 -2.30
C PHE A 34 10.31 18.63 -1.83
N GLN A 35 10.83 19.56 -2.62
CA GLN A 35 10.70 20.99 -2.33
C GLN A 35 9.23 21.44 -2.33
N SER A 36 8.41 20.82 -3.18
CA SER A 36 6.98 21.06 -3.24
C SER A 36 6.18 20.43 -2.09
N LYS A 37 6.85 19.72 -1.15
CA LYS A 37 6.26 19.13 0.07
C LYS A 37 5.08 18.19 -0.19
N PHE A 38 5.14 17.44 -1.29
CA PHE A 38 4.22 16.34 -1.49
C PHE A 38 4.58 15.22 -0.52
N ASN A 39 3.59 14.63 0.15
CA ASN A 39 3.79 13.47 1.03
C ASN A 39 4.04 12.22 0.18
N LEU A 40 5.21 12.15 -0.45
CA LEU A 40 5.62 11.02 -1.29
C LEU A 40 6.07 9.86 -0.42
N ILE A 41 5.55 8.67 -0.73
CA ILE A 41 5.91 7.43 -0.05
C ILE A 41 6.75 6.60 -1.02
N LEU A 42 8.02 6.35 -0.72
CA LEU A 42 8.85 5.44 -1.49
C LEU A 42 8.30 4.03 -1.36
N ILE A 43 7.78 3.51 -2.47
CA ILE A 43 7.29 2.14 -2.54
C ILE A 43 8.18 1.25 -3.40
N ASP A 44 9.08 1.80 -4.21
CA ASP A 44 9.91 1.01 -5.12
C ASP A 44 10.62 -0.18 -4.46
N SER A 45 10.28 -1.41 -4.87
CA SER A 45 10.70 -2.62 -4.19
C SER A 45 12.21 -2.86 -4.25
N HIS A 46 12.84 -2.52 -5.38
CA HIS A 46 14.29 -2.60 -5.53
C HIS A 46 14.99 -1.60 -4.63
N VAL A 47 14.52 -0.34 -4.63
CA VAL A 47 15.13 0.73 -3.83
C VAL A 47 14.94 0.46 -2.33
N LEU A 48 13.76 0.03 -1.91
CA LEU A 48 13.49 -0.32 -0.52
C LEU A 48 14.41 -1.45 -0.02
N ARG A 49 14.58 -2.51 -0.82
CA ARG A 49 15.53 -3.60 -0.48
C ARG A 49 16.96 -3.09 -0.40
N HIS A 50 17.40 -2.30 -1.39
CA HIS A 50 18.75 -1.74 -1.46
C HIS A 50 19.09 -0.89 -0.23
N LEU A 51 18.22 0.06 0.12
CA LEU A 51 18.46 1.00 1.21
C LEU A 51 18.29 0.39 2.59
N PHE A 52 17.18 -0.32 2.81
CA PHE A 52 16.75 -0.65 4.17
C PHE A 52 17.01 -2.10 4.55
N ILE A 53 17.05 -3.01 3.58
CA ILE A 53 17.37 -4.43 3.84
C ILE A 53 18.87 -4.66 3.67
N HIS A 54 19.46 -4.17 2.59
CA HIS A 54 20.89 -4.33 2.31
C HIS A 54 21.77 -3.22 2.89
N GLN A 55 21.17 -2.17 3.47
CA GLN A 55 21.88 -1.06 4.11
C GLN A 55 22.91 -0.38 3.18
N LEU A 56 22.62 -0.35 1.88
CA LEU A 56 23.46 0.30 0.88
C LEU A 56 23.08 1.78 0.74
N SER A 57 24.02 2.61 0.32
CA SER A 57 23.75 4.03 0.14
C SER A 57 22.92 4.28 -1.12
N PHE A 58 22.10 5.33 -1.10
CA PHE A 58 21.29 5.71 -2.25
C PHE A 58 22.15 6.12 -3.46
N ASP A 59 23.32 6.71 -3.23
CA ASP A 59 24.25 7.09 -4.29
C ASP A 59 24.76 5.91 -5.12
N GLN A 60 24.66 4.68 -4.60
CA GLN A 60 25.00 3.45 -5.31
C GLN A 60 23.84 2.92 -6.17
N LEU A 61 22.68 3.58 -6.16
CA LEU A 61 21.50 3.15 -6.89
C LEU A 61 21.57 3.55 -8.37
N GLU A 62 21.92 2.58 -9.21
CA GLU A 62 21.86 2.72 -10.67
C GLU A 62 20.51 2.25 -11.23
N LYS A 63 19.44 3.01 -10.94
CA LYS A 63 18.09 2.74 -11.48
C LYS A 63 17.60 3.88 -12.38
N GLN A 64 16.93 3.54 -13.49
CA GLN A 64 16.36 4.53 -14.42
C GLN A 64 14.95 4.97 -14.01
N LEU A 65 14.16 4.06 -13.45
CA LEU A 65 12.81 4.32 -12.96
C LEU A 65 12.72 4.09 -11.47
N ILE A 66 12.28 5.10 -10.71
CA ILE A 66 11.99 4.98 -9.28
C ILE A 66 10.51 5.22 -9.06
N THR A 67 9.87 4.33 -8.31
CA THR A 67 8.45 4.43 -8.00
C THR A 67 8.20 5.00 -6.60
N PHE A 68 7.44 6.09 -6.55
CA PHE A 68 6.82 6.61 -5.33
C PHE A 68 5.31 6.41 -5.40
N ALA A 69 4.66 6.46 -4.25
CA ALA A 69 3.23 6.55 -4.11
C ALA A 69 2.85 7.98 -3.70
N ILE A 70 1.70 8.42 -4.16
CA ILE A 70 1.09 9.70 -3.76
C ILE A 70 -0.39 9.49 -3.48
N HIS A 71 -0.92 10.13 -2.45
CA HIS A 71 -2.36 10.12 -2.20
C HIS A 71 -3.11 10.88 -3.30
N ASP A 72 -4.26 10.34 -3.70
CA ASP A 72 -5.13 10.91 -4.74
C ASP A 72 -5.46 12.40 -4.51
N GLU A 73 -5.73 12.80 -3.28
CA GLU A 73 -6.00 14.18 -2.86
C GLU A 73 -4.84 15.17 -3.13
N SER A 74 -3.63 14.66 -3.39
CA SER A 74 -2.46 15.49 -3.69
C SER A 74 -2.15 15.58 -5.18
N VAL A 75 -2.87 14.86 -6.03
CA VAL A 75 -2.57 14.77 -7.48
C VAL A 75 -2.84 16.07 -8.22
N GLU A 76 -3.96 16.75 -7.98
CA GLU A 76 -4.30 18.00 -8.68
C GLU A 76 -3.23 19.08 -8.40
N ARG A 77 -2.89 19.30 -7.12
CA ARG A 77 -1.84 20.25 -6.71
C ARG A 77 -0.47 19.89 -7.30
N LEU A 78 -0.17 18.60 -7.41
CA LEU A 78 1.05 18.14 -8.06
C LEU A 78 1.06 18.52 -9.54
N ILE A 79 0.01 18.18 -10.30
CA ILE A 79 -0.07 18.46 -11.73
C ILE A 79 0.03 19.96 -11.98
N GLU A 80 -0.67 20.79 -11.20
CA GLU A 80 -0.59 22.25 -11.26
C GLU A 80 0.86 22.75 -11.06
N SER A 81 1.56 22.24 -10.04
CA SER A 81 2.95 22.64 -9.79
C SER A 81 3.89 22.31 -10.96
N LEU A 82 3.62 21.21 -11.66
CA LEU A 82 4.48 20.71 -12.73
C LEU A 82 4.26 21.42 -14.09
N GLN A 83 3.23 22.26 -14.25
CA GLN A 83 2.90 22.92 -15.52
C GLN A 83 4.01 23.83 -16.07
N ASP A 84 4.81 24.42 -15.18
CA ASP A 84 5.87 25.38 -15.55
C ASP A 84 7.27 24.76 -15.66
N VAL A 85 7.37 23.43 -15.67
CA VAL A 85 8.67 22.72 -15.60
C VAL A 85 8.99 22.01 -16.91
N LYS A 86 10.28 21.91 -17.25
CA LYS A 86 10.80 21.25 -18.47
C LYS A 86 10.67 19.71 -18.46
N PHE A 87 9.72 19.15 -17.73
CA PHE A 87 9.51 17.69 -17.65
C PHE A 87 8.57 17.21 -18.75
N SER A 88 8.84 16.01 -19.27
CA SER A 88 7.82 15.28 -20.02
C SER A 88 6.94 14.53 -19.03
N ILE A 89 5.64 14.74 -19.08
CA ILE A 89 4.68 14.13 -18.17
C ILE A 89 3.73 13.27 -18.98
N LYS A 90 3.63 11.98 -18.61
CA LYS A 90 2.63 11.05 -19.15
C LYS A 90 1.73 10.62 -18.00
N ILE A 91 0.42 10.70 -18.22
CA ILE A 91 -0.58 10.38 -17.20
C ILE A 91 -1.42 9.22 -17.72
N SER A 92 -1.49 8.17 -16.92
CA SER A 92 -2.54 7.14 -16.94
C SER A 92 -3.56 7.46 -15.85
N THR A 93 -4.72 6.82 -15.86
CA THR A 93 -5.79 7.04 -14.87
C THR A 93 -5.26 7.11 -13.43
N ASP A 94 -4.33 6.21 -13.08
CA ASP A 94 -3.85 6.04 -11.69
C ASP A 94 -2.31 6.08 -11.58
N HIS A 95 -1.63 6.51 -12.65
CA HIS A 95 -0.17 6.51 -12.72
C HIS A 95 0.34 7.77 -13.42
N ILE A 96 1.34 8.41 -12.83
CA ILE A 96 2.00 9.59 -13.41
C ILE A 96 3.47 9.24 -13.65
N PHE A 97 3.93 9.46 -14.88
CA PHE A 97 5.32 9.30 -15.26
C PHE A 97 5.89 10.67 -15.55
N ILE A 98 6.92 11.04 -14.79
CA ILE A 98 7.65 12.29 -14.95
C ILE A 98 9.03 11.93 -15.46
N GLU A 99 9.35 12.36 -16.66
CA GLU A 99 10.57 12.04 -17.38
C GLU A 99 11.46 13.29 -17.51
N TYR A 100 12.74 13.11 -17.23
CA TYR A 100 13.79 14.11 -17.43
C TYR A 100 15.06 13.41 -17.87
N GLU A 101 15.57 13.78 -19.06
CA GLU A 101 16.71 13.12 -19.71
C GLU A 101 16.46 11.60 -19.85
N ASN A 102 17.26 10.75 -19.20
CA ASN A 102 17.14 9.29 -19.25
C ASN A 102 16.59 8.69 -17.94
N LYS A 103 15.84 9.48 -17.17
CA LYS A 103 15.37 9.13 -15.83
C LYS A 103 13.88 9.39 -15.69
N THR A 104 13.22 8.49 -14.98
CA THR A 104 11.77 8.49 -14.81
C THR A 104 11.43 8.36 -13.34
N VAL A 105 10.60 9.28 -12.85
CA VAL A 105 9.89 9.10 -11.60
C VAL A 105 8.49 8.63 -11.94
N HIS A 106 8.14 7.46 -11.43
CA HIS A 106 6.80 6.90 -11.52
C HIS A 106 6.07 7.17 -10.20
N LEU A 107 4.90 7.81 -10.27
CA LEU A 107 4.02 8.02 -9.13
C LEU A 107 2.80 7.13 -9.30
N ALA A 108 2.66 6.13 -8.44
CA ALA A 108 1.44 5.35 -8.32
C ALA A 108 0.46 6.09 -7.40
N ILE A 109 -0.79 6.25 -7.83
CA ILE A 109 -1.79 6.96 -7.04
C ILE A 109 -2.44 5.99 -6.05
N LEU A 110 -2.44 6.37 -4.77
CA LEU A 110 -3.10 5.65 -3.68
C LEU A 110 -4.52 6.18 -3.51
N HIS A 111 -5.50 5.40 -3.98
CA HIS A 111 -6.91 5.72 -3.80
C HIS A 111 -7.40 5.15 -2.47
N LYS A 112 -7.88 6.02 -1.59
CA LYS A 112 -8.44 5.55 -0.31
C LYS A 112 -9.74 4.79 -0.55
N TYR A 113 -9.77 3.51 -0.16
CA TYR A 113 -10.94 2.65 -0.28
C TYR A 113 -11.22 1.93 1.04
N ASN A 114 -12.14 2.48 1.84
CA ASN A 114 -12.44 2.01 3.19
C ASN A 114 -11.18 1.97 4.09
N SER A 115 -10.66 0.77 4.36
CA SER A 115 -9.50 0.50 5.22
C SER A 115 -8.21 0.18 4.44
N TYR A 116 -8.24 0.32 3.11
CA TYR A 116 -7.11 0.02 2.23
C TYR A 116 -6.85 1.18 1.27
N TYR A 117 -5.64 1.18 0.70
CA TYR A 117 -5.32 1.93 -0.49
C TYR A 117 -5.38 1.03 -1.72
N LEU A 118 -6.14 1.43 -2.72
CA LEU A 118 -6.13 0.80 -4.03
C LEU A 118 -5.03 1.45 -4.89
N ILE A 119 -4.21 0.59 -5.48
CA ILE A 119 -3.28 0.92 -6.56
C ILE A 119 -3.80 0.22 -7.79
N HIS A 120 -4.27 0.96 -8.78
CA HIS A 120 -4.77 0.36 -10.01
C HIS A 120 -3.63 -0.17 -10.88
N LYS A 121 -4.02 -0.89 -11.93
CA LYS A 121 -3.09 -1.38 -12.94
C LYS A 121 -2.74 -0.23 -13.89
N ASN A 122 -1.46 -0.10 -14.22
CA ASN A 122 -1.03 0.81 -15.26
C ASN A 122 -1.52 0.33 -16.64
N THR A 123 -2.18 1.21 -17.37
CA THR A 123 -2.70 0.92 -18.72
C THR A 123 -1.82 1.51 -19.83
N LEU A 124 -0.85 2.35 -19.50
CA LEU A 124 0.08 2.91 -20.49
C LEU A 124 1.06 1.85 -20.96
N LEU A 125 1.21 1.76 -22.29
CA LEU A 125 2.30 1.01 -22.91
C LEU A 125 3.59 1.81 -22.73
N LEU A 126 4.48 1.28 -21.89
CA LEU A 126 5.83 1.79 -21.70
C LEU A 126 6.79 1.12 -22.68
N SER A 127 7.98 1.69 -22.87
CA SER A 127 9.02 1.04 -23.66
C SER A 127 9.45 -0.29 -23.03
N ASN A 128 9.88 -1.24 -23.87
CA ASN A 128 10.12 -2.63 -23.45
C ASN A 128 11.22 -2.80 -22.39
N ASP A 129 12.08 -1.80 -22.22
CA ASP A 129 13.16 -1.73 -21.23
C ASP A 129 12.70 -1.26 -19.84
N ILE A 130 11.48 -0.71 -19.72
CA ILE A 130 10.95 -0.20 -18.46
C ILE A 130 10.15 -1.30 -17.75
N HIS A 131 10.73 -1.83 -16.67
CA HIS A 131 10.04 -2.73 -15.75
C HIS A 131 9.44 -1.96 -14.58
N LEU A 132 8.11 -1.94 -14.51
CA LEU A 132 7.39 -1.38 -13.39
C LEU A 132 7.56 -2.23 -12.14
N SER A 133 7.91 -1.59 -11.04
CA SER A 133 7.88 -2.23 -9.72
C SER A 133 6.45 -2.30 -9.17
N TYR A 134 5.55 -1.44 -9.65
CA TYR A 134 4.16 -1.32 -9.20
C TYR A 134 3.20 -1.04 -10.36
N GLY A 135 1.96 -1.52 -10.26
CA GLY A 135 0.90 -1.30 -11.25
C GLY A 135 0.76 -2.43 -12.27
N ASP A 136 1.24 -3.63 -11.96
CA ASP A 136 1.05 -4.85 -12.78
C ASP A 136 -0.39 -5.36 -12.74
N LYS A 137 -1.00 -5.24 -11.55
CA LYS A 137 -2.35 -5.66 -11.21
C LYS A 137 -3.00 -4.56 -10.36
N VAL A 138 -4.32 -4.65 -10.17
CA VAL A 138 -4.97 -3.88 -9.12
C VAL A 138 -4.57 -4.48 -7.78
N ARG A 139 -4.13 -3.65 -6.85
CA ARG A 139 -3.60 -4.08 -5.56
C ARG A 139 -4.32 -3.33 -4.45
N ALA A 140 -4.65 -4.03 -3.36
CA ALA A 140 -5.26 -3.44 -2.18
C ALA A 140 -4.30 -3.55 -0.99
N VAL A 141 -3.59 -2.47 -0.69
CA VAL A 141 -2.60 -2.45 0.38
C VAL A 141 -3.21 -1.84 1.63
N GLU A 142 -3.02 -2.45 2.78
CA GLU A 142 -3.45 -1.85 4.04
C GLU A 142 -2.76 -0.51 4.31
N HIS A 143 -3.36 0.31 5.16
CA HIS A 143 -2.73 1.55 5.59
C HIS A 143 -1.44 1.22 6.36
N MET A 144 -0.31 1.61 5.79
CA MET A 144 1.00 1.39 6.39
C MET A 144 1.42 2.59 7.24
N GLU A 145 1.99 2.30 8.41
CA GLU A 145 2.79 3.30 9.11
C GLU A 145 3.99 3.67 8.25
N SER A 146 4.28 4.96 8.15
CA SER A 146 5.42 5.45 7.39
C SER A 146 6.33 6.31 8.25
N GLU A 147 7.62 6.25 7.93
CA GLU A 147 8.67 7.03 8.58
C GLU A 147 9.33 7.95 7.55
N LEU A 148 9.79 9.12 8.00
CA LEU A 148 10.44 10.10 7.13
C LEU A 148 11.93 9.80 7.01
N HIS A 149 12.42 9.55 5.80
CA HIS A 149 13.85 9.37 5.51
C HIS A 149 14.50 10.70 5.15
N GLU A 150 15.46 11.14 5.96
CA GLU A 150 16.33 12.31 5.70
C GLU A 150 15.58 13.62 5.35
N TYR A 151 14.33 13.78 5.79
CA TYR A 151 13.45 14.90 5.42
C TYR A 151 13.07 15.00 3.94
N LEU A 152 13.25 13.90 3.20
CA LEU A 152 13.05 13.84 1.76
C LEU A 152 11.73 13.16 1.39
N PHE A 153 11.54 11.92 1.85
CA PHE A 153 10.37 11.11 1.52
C PHE A 153 9.96 10.22 2.68
N TYR A 154 8.70 9.79 2.69
CA TYR A 154 8.22 8.75 3.58
C TYR A 154 8.54 7.37 3.02
N TYR A 155 8.71 6.38 3.87
CA TYR A 155 8.80 4.97 3.47
C TYR A 155 8.04 4.09 4.47
N PRO A 156 7.60 2.88 4.08
CA PRO A 156 6.91 1.97 4.98
C PRO A 156 7.82 1.57 6.15
N ARG A 157 7.33 1.75 7.38
CA ARG A 157 8.10 1.46 8.60
C ARG A 157 8.61 0.02 8.66
N ASN A 158 7.75 -0.93 8.29
CA ASN A 158 8.12 -2.33 8.12
C ASN A 158 8.25 -2.64 6.62
N VAL A 159 9.46 -2.42 6.09
CA VAL A 159 9.76 -2.60 4.67
C VAL A 159 9.52 -4.03 4.20
N SER A 160 9.95 -5.04 4.97
CA SER A 160 9.78 -6.45 4.59
C SER A 160 8.30 -6.83 4.47
N HIS A 161 7.49 -6.47 5.47
CA HIS A 161 6.05 -6.71 5.49
C HIS A 161 5.34 -5.99 4.33
N PHE A 162 5.68 -4.73 4.07
CA PHE A 162 5.12 -4.01 2.93
C PHE A 162 5.41 -4.70 1.59
N LEU A 163 6.65 -5.17 1.38
CA LEU A 163 7.02 -5.87 0.16
C LEU A 163 6.30 -7.21 0.02
N TRP A 164 6.06 -7.91 1.13
CA TRP A 164 5.27 -9.13 1.17
C TRP A 164 3.80 -8.82 0.82
N LEU A 165 3.17 -7.88 1.53
CA LEU A 165 1.80 -7.43 1.29
C LEU A 165 1.58 -7.02 -0.16
N TYR A 166 2.48 -6.21 -0.72
CA TYR A 166 2.31 -5.77 -2.10
C TYR A 166 2.29 -6.96 -3.06
N LYS A 167 3.17 -7.95 -2.85
CA LYS A 167 3.25 -9.15 -3.68
C LYS A 167 1.98 -10.00 -3.60
N THR A 168 1.32 -10.06 -2.44
CA THR A 168 0.15 -10.91 -2.17
C THR A 168 -1.20 -10.20 -2.28
N SER A 169 -1.22 -8.87 -2.39
CA SER A 169 -2.45 -8.03 -2.31
C SER A 169 -3.19 -7.82 -3.62
N GLU A 170 -3.17 -8.78 -4.55
CA GLU A 170 -4.00 -8.64 -5.77
C GLU A 170 -5.48 -8.46 -5.39
N PHE A 171 -6.06 -7.35 -5.84
CA PHE A 171 -7.46 -7.05 -5.59
C PHE A 171 -8.34 -7.69 -6.67
N LEU A 172 -9.21 -8.58 -6.24
CA LEU A 172 -10.18 -9.24 -7.11
C LEU A 172 -11.55 -8.57 -6.93
N TYR A 173 -12.03 -7.94 -8.00
CA TYR A 173 -13.40 -7.45 -8.04
C TYR A 173 -14.37 -8.63 -8.08
N CYS A 174 -15.38 -8.58 -7.24
CA CYS A 174 -16.49 -9.52 -7.35
C CYS A 174 -17.36 -9.17 -8.56
N ASN A 175 -18.04 -10.16 -9.13
CA ASN A 175 -18.97 -9.93 -10.24
C ASN A 175 -20.33 -9.47 -9.69
N ARG A 176 -20.54 -8.15 -9.66
CA ARG A 176 -21.79 -7.54 -9.18
C ARG A 176 -23.02 -7.93 -9.99
N GLU A 177 -22.89 -8.01 -11.32
CA GLU A 177 -24.01 -8.42 -12.19
C GLU A 177 -24.47 -9.85 -11.88
N LEU A 178 -23.52 -10.76 -11.65
CA LEU A 178 -23.82 -12.12 -11.23
C LEU A 178 -24.48 -12.13 -9.85
N ALA A 179 -23.97 -11.36 -8.90
CA ALA A 179 -24.52 -11.27 -7.55
C ALA A 179 -25.96 -10.77 -7.56
N ASP A 180 -26.24 -9.69 -8.29
CA ASP A 180 -27.58 -9.12 -8.43
C ASP A 180 -28.54 -10.12 -9.10
N LYS A 181 -28.08 -10.87 -10.11
CA LYS A 181 -28.86 -11.94 -10.73
C LYS A 181 -29.21 -13.04 -9.71
N MET A 182 -28.23 -13.50 -8.93
CA MET A 182 -28.41 -14.55 -7.94
C MET A 182 -29.37 -14.12 -6.82
N GLU A 183 -29.28 -12.87 -6.37
CA GLU A 183 -30.18 -12.31 -5.38
C GLU A 183 -31.63 -12.24 -5.88
N ASN A 184 -31.81 -11.81 -7.14
CA ASN A 184 -33.13 -11.66 -7.74
C ASN A 184 -33.80 -13.00 -8.08
N GLU A 185 -33.05 -13.97 -8.62
CA GLU A 185 -33.58 -15.26 -9.08
C GLU A 185 -33.91 -16.21 -7.92
N PHE A 186 -33.07 -16.22 -6.88
CA PHE A 186 -33.20 -17.18 -5.77
C PHE A 186 -33.67 -16.54 -4.46
N HIS A 187 -33.98 -15.25 -4.45
CA HIS A 187 -34.36 -14.47 -3.26
C HIS A 187 -33.33 -14.58 -2.11
N LEU A 188 -32.06 -14.76 -2.47
CA LEU A 188 -30.94 -14.95 -1.55
C LEU A 188 -30.37 -13.61 -1.07
N ARG A 189 -31.22 -12.80 -0.42
CA ARG A 189 -30.80 -11.51 0.14
C ARG A 189 -29.90 -11.70 1.35
N GLN A 190 -28.81 -10.95 1.40
CA GLN A 190 -27.94 -10.95 2.59
C GLN A 190 -28.61 -10.18 3.72
N ASN A 191 -28.69 -10.80 4.90
CA ASN A 191 -29.01 -10.08 6.12
C ASN A 191 -27.73 -9.34 6.58
N ILE A 192 -27.73 -8.01 6.46
CA ILE A 192 -26.56 -7.17 6.76
C ILE A 192 -26.06 -7.39 8.19
N THR A 193 -26.96 -7.52 9.16
CA THR A 193 -26.60 -7.75 10.57
C THR A 193 -25.89 -9.09 10.73
N GLN A 194 -26.44 -10.17 10.16
CA GLN A 194 -25.83 -11.50 10.22
C GLN A 194 -24.49 -11.55 9.48
N LEU A 195 -24.41 -10.86 8.33
CA LEU A 195 -23.18 -10.72 7.57
C LEU A 195 -22.10 -10.01 8.39
N GLN A 196 -22.44 -8.94 9.12
CA GLN A 196 -21.47 -8.22 9.96
C GLN A 196 -20.91 -9.09 11.09
N LEU A 197 -21.72 -9.99 11.66
CA LEU A 197 -21.26 -10.96 12.66
C LEU A 197 -20.20 -11.91 12.10
N SER A 198 -20.22 -12.19 10.79
CA SER A 198 -19.24 -13.06 10.13
C SER A 198 -18.04 -12.27 9.57
N ILE A 199 -18.27 -11.10 8.98
CA ILE A 199 -17.20 -10.28 8.39
C ILE A 199 -16.18 -9.82 9.43
N THR A 200 -16.63 -9.49 10.65
CA THR A 200 -15.73 -9.00 11.72
C THR A 200 -14.65 -10.03 12.10
N PRO A 201 -15.00 -11.28 12.48
CA PRO A 201 -14.00 -12.31 12.73
C PRO A 201 -13.18 -12.64 11.47
N MET A 202 -13.79 -12.69 10.29
CA MET A 202 -13.05 -12.91 9.03
C MET A 202 -11.95 -11.86 8.79
N LYS A 203 -12.25 -10.57 9.04
CA LYS A 203 -11.25 -9.50 8.94
C LYS A 203 -10.12 -9.67 9.95
N ASN A 204 -10.43 -10.15 11.16
CA ASN A 204 -9.40 -10.42 12.16
C ASN A 204 -8.51 -11.61 11.78
N VAL A 205 -9.07 -12.66 11.16
CA VAL A 205 -8.28 -13.77 10.59
C VAL A 205 -7.36 -13.27 9.48
N ALA A 206 -7.90 -12.53 8.50
CA ALA A 206 -7.12 -11.95 7.40
C ALA A 206 -5.97 -11.07 7.92
N TYR A 207 -6.28 -10.13 8.82
CA TYR A 207 -5.28 -9.26 9.45
C TYR A 207 -4.18 -10.05 10.20
N ALA A 208 -4.56 -11.11 10.92
CA ALA A 208 -3.61 -11.95 11.63
C ALA A 208 -2.64 -12.65 10.66
N LEU A 209 -3.19 -13.25 9.60
CA LEU A 209 -2.40 -13.98 8.61
C LEU A 209 -1.52 -13.05 7.79
N ASP A 210 -2.01 -11.85 7.45
CA ASP A 210 -1.21 -10.80 6.84
C ASP A 210 -0.03 -10.39 7.72
N LYS A 211 -0.29 -10.11 9.01
CA LYS A 211 0.75 -9.73 9.98
C LYS A 211 1.80 -10.82 10.20
N LEU A 212 1.41 -12.09 10.05
CA LEU A 212 2.29 -13.25 10.14
C LEU A 212 2.92 -13.63 8.78
N GLU A 213 2.68 -12.83 7.73
CA GLU A 213 3.18 -13.03 6.37
C GLU A 213 2.82 -14.43 5.81
N LYS A 214 1.60 -14.89 6.08
CA LYS A 214 1.06 -16.20 5.65
C LYS A 214 0.20 -16.05 4.41
N HIS A 215 0.38 -16.90 3.41
CA HIS A 215 -0.52 -16.92 2.26
C HIS A 215 -1.82 -17.65 2.65
N TYR A 216 -2.94 -17.00 2.35
CA TYR A 216 -4.25 -17.55 2.61
C TYR A 216 -5.23 -17.21 1.49
N TRP A 217 -6.34 -17.92 1.47
CA TRP A 217 -7.46 -17.69 0.55
C TRP A 217 -8.77 -18.05 1.22
N LEU A 218 -9.87 -17.50 0.73
CA LEU A 218 -11.20 -17.99 1.10
C LEU A 218 -11.35 -19.42 0.59
N ALA A 219 -11.90 -20.31 1.41
CA ALA A 219 -12.15 -21.70 1.05
C ALA A 219 -13.65 -22.03 1.11
N GLY A 220 -14.02 -23.21 0.62
CA GLY A 220 -15.34 -23.79 0.83
C GLY A 220 -16.52 -22.87 0.49
N GLY A 221 -17.46 -22.79 1.44
CA GLY A 221 -18.67 -21.96 1.30
C GLY A 221 -18.37 -20.47 1.23
N ALA A 222 -17.31 -20.00 1.90
CA ALA A 222 -16.92 -18.60 1.90
C ALA A 222 -16.43 -18.13 0.52
N LEU A 223 -15.62 -18.94 -0.16
CA LEU A 223 -15.18 -18.65 -1.53
C LEU A 223 -16.35 -18.65 -2.52
N LEU A 224 -17.23 -19.67 -2.42
CA LEU A 224 -18.40 -19.77 -3.26
C LEU A 224 -19.36 -18.59 -3.06
N GLY A 225 -19.53 -18.17 -1.80
CA GLY A 225 -20.27 -16.97 -1.41
C GLY A 225 -19.71 -15.73 -2.10
N TRP A 226 -18.38 -15.50 -2.00
CA TRP A 226 -17.75 -14.32 -2.59
C TRP A 226 -17.96 -14.30 -4.12
N TYR A 227 -17.74 -15.45 -4.77
CA TYR A 227 -17.87 -15.59 -6.22
C TYR A 227 -19.31 -15.35 -6.72
N ARG A 228 -20.32 -15.91 -6.02
CA ARG A 228 -21.73 -15.86 -6.46
C ARG A 228 -22.50 -14.64 -5.97
N HIS A 229 -22.17 -14.13 -4.80
CA HIS A 229 -22.99 -13.15 -4.06
C HIS A 229 -22.24 -11.89 -3.67
N CYS A 230 -20.96 -11.73 -4.04
CA CYS A 230 -20.12 -10.63 -3.56
C CYS A 230 -20.12 -10.51 -2.01
N GLY A 231 -20.26 -11.64 -1.30
CA GLY A 231 -20.35 -11.69 0.15
C GLY A 231 -20.37 -13.13 0.64
N LEU A 232 -21.11 -13.45 1.70
CA LEU A 232 -21.30 -14.83 2.14
C LEU A 232 -22.60 -15.40 1.57
N ILE A 233 -22.69 -16.73 1.51
CA ILE A 233 -23.97 -17.40 1.24
C ILE A 233 -24.91 -17.01 2.41
N PRO A 234 -26.15 -16.54 2.15
CA PRO A 234 -27.11 -16.32 3.23
C PRO A 234 -27.24 -17.58 4.08
N PHE A 235 -27.66 -17.50 5.34
CA PHE A 235 -27.82 -18.65 6.26
C PHE A 235 -26.55 -19.48 6.58
N THR A 236 -25.37 -19.16 6.07
CA THR A 236 -24.12 -19.75 6.60
C THR A 236 -23.80 -19.16 7.97
N GLU A 237 -23.20 -19.97 8.84
CA GLU A 237 -22.81 -19.58 10.20
C GLU A 237 -21.29 -19.54 10.40
N ASP A 238 -20.53 -20.06 9.44
CA ASP A 238 -19.08 -20.18 9.42
C ASP A 238 -18.47 -19.59 8.13
N ALA A 239 -17.15 -19.43 8.15
CA ALA A 239 -16.37 -19.03 7.00
C ALA A 239 -15.01 -19.73 7.01
N ASP A 240 -14.67 -20.37 5.90
CA ASP A 240 -13.43 -21.13 5.78
C ASP A 240 -12.30 -20.31 5.16
N PHE A 241 -11.10 -20.46 5.73
CA PHE A 241 -9.85 -19.98 5.15
C PHE A 241 -8.92 -21.17 4.88
N GLY A 242 -8.28 -21.16 3.71
CA GLY A 242 -7.16 -22.05 3.40
C GLY A 242 -5.83 -21.33 3.63
N LEU A 243 -4.79 -22.09 3.97
CA LEU A 243 -3.39 -21.66 3.97
C LEU A 243 -2.50 -22.81 3.46
N TYR A 244 -1.27 -22.51 3.04
CA TYR A 244 -0.31 -23.56 2.75
C TYR A 244 0.09 -24.29 4.03
N ALA A 245 0.10 -25.62 3.99
CA ALA A 245 0.43 -26.43 5.16
C ALA A 245 1.87 -26.19 5.64
N GLU A 246 2.80 -25.92 4.71
CA GLU A 246 4.20 -25.63 5.00
C GLU A 246 4.41 -24.28 5.68
N GLU A 247 3.44 -23.36 5.56
CA GLU A 247 3.50 -22.04 6.20
C GLU A 247 2.88 -22.04 7.60
N TYR A 248 2.30 -23.16 8.05
CA TYR A 248 1.82 -23.29 9.41
C TYR A 248 2.97 -23.33 10.42
N ASP A 249 2.88 -22.51 11.45
CA ASP A 249 3.73 -22.57 12.63
C ASP A 249 2.97 -22.11 13.89
N GLU A 250 3.63 -22.22 15.05
CA GLU A 250 3.02 -21.90 16.35
C GLU A 250 2.55 -20.43 16.47
N SER A 251 3.05 -19.50 15.66
CA SER A 251 2.64 -18.10 15.72
C SER A 251 1.16 -17.93 15.36
N ILE A 252 0.65 -18.72 14.42
CA ILE A 252 -0.77 -18.72 14.03
C ILE A 252 -1.62 -19.16 15.23
N ARG A 253 -1.25 -20.28 15.84
CA ARG A 253 -1.94 -20.78 17.04
C ARG A 253 -1.90 -19.74 18.16
N ASN A 254 -0.73 -19.18 18.44
CA ASN A 254 -0.53 -18.23 19.54
C ASN A 254 -1.31 -16.93 19.34
N TYR A 255 -1.54 -16.48 18.10
CA TYR A 255 -2.37 -15.31 17.82
C TYR A 255 -3.84 -15.54 18.22
N PHE A 256 -4.38 -16.73 17.94
CA PHE A 256 -5.79 -17.05 18.16
C PHE A 256 -6.10 -17.59 19.56
N LEU A 257 -5.10 -18.07 20.31
CA LEU A 257 -5.25 -18.46 21.71
C LEU A 257 -5.68 -17.26 22.57
N GLY A 258 -6.88 -17.32 23.14
CA GLY A 258 -7.38 -16.26 24.01
C GLY A 258 -7.73 -14.95 23.28
N ASN A 259 -7.75 -14.96 21.94
CA ASN A 259 -8.16 -13.79 21.17
C ASN A 259 -9.67 -13.53 21.36
N PRO A 260 -10.09 -12.31 21.74
CA PRO A 260 -11.50 -12.03 22.07
C PRO A 260 -12.42 -11.93 20.84
N VAL A 261 -11.86 -11.82 19.64
CA VAL A 261 -12.62 -11.70 18.38
C VAL A 261 -12.69 -13.04 17.65
N THR A 262 -11.57 -13.76 17.55
CA THR A 262 -11.47 -15.08 16.91
C THR A 262 -10.71 -16.04 17.81
N TYR A 263 -11.40 -16.57 18.81
CA TYR A 263 -10.82 -17.49 19.78
C TYR A 263 -10.61 -18.88 19.17
N LEU A 264 -9.40 -19.44 19.33
CA LEU A 264 -9.13 -20.82 18.94
C LEU A 264 -9.92 -21.81 19.82
N TYR A 265 -11.01 -22.36 19.27
CA TYR A 265 -11.85 -23.34 19.98
C TYR A 265 -11.24 -24.75 19.98
N SER A 266 -10.74 -25.20 18.83
CA SER A 266 -10.16 -26.53 18.65
C SER A 266 -9.06 -26.51 17.59
N ALA A 267 -8.06 -27.38 17.73
CA ALA A 267 -7.03 -27.62 16.73
C ALA A 267 -6.98 -29.12 16.45
N LEU A 268 -7.23 -29.51 15.19
CA LEU A 268 -7.24 -30.90 14.76
C LEU A 268 -6.01 -31.19 13.89
N GLY A 269 -5.37 -32.34 14.12
CA GLY A 269 -4.33 -32.90 13.23
C GLY A 269 -3.06 -32.06 13.06
N LEU A 270 -2.05 -32.25 13.92
CA LEU A 270 -0.67 -31.82 13.65
C LEU A 270 0.14 -33.00 13.10
N VAL A 271 -0.22 -33.51 11.92
CA VAL A 271 0.61 -34.51 11.22
C VAL A 271 0.69 -34.12 9.75
N SER A 272 1.68 -33.28 9.44
CA SER A 272 2.25 -33.09 8.10
C SER A 272 1.24 -33.11 6.95
N ASN A 273 0.37 -32.09 6.77
CA ASN A 273 -0.15 -31.60 5.47
C ASN A 273 -1.58 -31.00 5.48
N LEU A 274 -2.30 -30.86 6.60
CA LEU A 274 -3.56 -30.09 6.60
C LEU A 274 -3.91 -29.53 7.99
N LEU A 275 -4.13 -28.21 8.06
CA LEU A 275 -4.71 -27.55 9.23
C LEU A 275 -6.12 -27.06 8.87
N VAL A 276 -7.11 -27.38 9.71
CA VAL A 276 -8.47 -26.82 9.63
C VAL A 276 -8.69 -26.01 10.90
N LEU A 277 -8.92 -24.71 10.74
CA LEU A 277 -9.35 -23.81 11.82
C LEU A 277 -10.85 -23.57 11.64
N PHE A 278 -11.63 -23.91 12.68
CA PHE A 278 -13.04 -23.57 12.80
C PHE A 278 -13.19 -22.31 13.66
#